data_AF-R7R1Y8-F1
#
_entry.id   AF-R7R1Y8-F1
#
_cell.length_a   1.000
_cell.length_b   1.000
_cell.length_c   1.000
_cell.angle_alpha   90.00
_cell.angle_beta   90.00
_cell.angle_gamma   90.00
#
_symmetry.space_group_name_H-M   'P 1'
#
loop_
_entity.id
_entity.type
_entity.pdbx_description
1 polymer ?
#
loop_
_entity_poly.entity_id
_entity_poly.type
_entity_poly.pdbx_seq_one_letter_code
_entity_poly.pdbx_strand_id
1 'polypeptide(L)'
;MILKNVVARTRPYEVIGGLTSLIGIQKDFSFPSGHTGSSFAVAVVMFRGLPKKFGVPALILAFLIGFSRLYVGVHYPSDVLGGALIGTGIALFVGWIGSKKFT
;
A
#
# COMPACT_ATOMS: atom_id res chain seq x y z
N MET A 1 0.32 3.98 -10.73
CA MET A 1 1.62 4.33 -10.08
C MET A 1 2.72 4.17 -11.11
N ILE A 2 3.48 5.23 -11.39
CA ILE A 2 4.56 5.26 -12.40
C ILE A 2 5.63 4.18 -12.13
N LEU A 3 5.88 3.86 -10.85
CA LEU A 3 6.86 2.87 -10.42
C LEU A 3 6.60 1.43 -10.93
N LYS A 4 5.34 1.11 -11.27
CA LYS A 4 4.95 -0.23 -11.75
C LYS A 4 5.66 -0.61 -13.06
N ASN A 5 5.87 0.37 -13.93
CA ASN A 5 6.49 0.15 -15.24
C ASN A 5 8.02 0.04 -15.17
N VAL A 6 8.62 0.47 -14.05
CA VAL A 6 10.09 0.42 -13.86
C VAL A 6 10.51 -0.95 -13.34
N VAL A 7 9.73 -1.54 -12.43
CA VAL A 7 10.08 -2.83 -11.83
C VAL A 7 9.52 -4.01 -12.62
N ALA A 8 8.42 -3.81 -13.36
CA ALA A 8 7.80 -4.79 -14.26
C ALA A 8 7.65 -6.22 -13.68
N ARG A 9 7.47 -6.32 -12.36
CA ARG A 9 7.43 -7.61 -11.66
C ARG A 9 6.16 -8.38 -12.01
N THR A 10 6.33 -9.61 -12.48
CA THR A 10 5.26 -10.58 -12.73
C THR A 10 4.50 -10.93 -11.45
N ARG A 11 3.27 -11.44 -11.59
CA ARG A 11 2.40 -11.73 -10.43
C ARG A 11 2.72 -13.10 -9.84
N PRO A 12 2.53 -13.29 -8.52
CA PRO A 12 2.77 -14.59 -7.88
C PRO A 12 2.01 -15.75 -8.56
N TYR A 13 0.76 -15.51 -8.97
CA TYR A 13 -0.10 -16.49 -9.64
C TYR A 13 0.33 -16.84 -11.07
N GLU A 14 1.24 -16.08 -11.68
CA GLU A 14 1.76 -16.37 -13.04
C GLU A 14 2.99 -17.28 -12.99
N VAL A 15 3.67 -17.36 -11.84
CA VAL A 15 4.97 -18.03 -11.70
C VAL A 15 4.91 -19.21 -10.74
N ILE A 16 4.05 -19.15 -9.71
CA ILE A 16 3.93 -20.21 -8.70
C ILE A 16 2.83 -21.18 -9.12
N GLY A 17 3.21 -22.38 -9.57
CA GLY A 17 2.28 -23.46 -9.86
C GLY A 17 1.41 -23.80 -8.64
N GLY A 18 0.08 -23.81 -8.84
CA GLY A 18 -0.90 -24.08 -7.79
C GLY A 18 -1.45 -22.84 -7.07
N LEU A 19 -0.93 -21.63 -7.35
CA LEU A 19 -1.45 -20.39 -6.78
C LEU A 19 -2.54 -19.81 -7.68
N THR A 20 -3.81 -20.06 -7.36
CA THR A 20 -4.95 -19.44 -8.04
C THR A 20 -5.27 -18.10 -7.40
N SER A 21 -5.38 -17.05 -8.21
CA SER A 21 -5.88 -15.76 -7.74
C SER A 21 -7.34 -15.92 -7.32
N LEU A 22 -7.67 -15.57 -6.07
CA LEU A 22 -9.04 -15.59 -5.55
C LEU A 22 -9.90 -14.44 -6.10
N ILE A 23 -9.29 -13.53 -6.86
CA ILE A 23 -9.95 -12.40 -7.51
C ILE A 23 -9.64 -12.37 -9.02
N GLY A 24 -10.37 -11.56 -9.78
CA GLY A 24 -10.15 -11.39 -11.22
C GLY A 24 -8.70 -11.00 -11.58
N ILE A 25 -8.26 -11.47 -12.75
CA ILE A 25 -6.92 -11.25 -13.29
C ILE A 25 -6.62 -9.75 -13.36
N GLN A 26 -5.45 -9.36 -12.86
CA GLN A 26 -5.05 -7.97 -12.77
C GLN A 26 -4.14 -7.64 -13.95
N LYS A 27 -4.50 -6.65 -14.76
CA LYS A 27 -3.75 -6.25 -15.98
C LYS A 27 -2.46 -5.46 -15.70
N ASP A 28 -2.18 -5.14 -14.44
CA ASP A 28 -1.04 -4.32 -14.01
C ASP A 28 0.06 -5.14 -13.32
N PHE A 29 1.30 -4.66 -13.37
CA PHE A 29 2.45 -5.19 -12.62
C PHE A 29 2.23 -5.25 -11.08
N SER A 30 2.94 -6.18 -10.44
CA SER A 30 2.77 -6.54 -9.02
C SER A 30 3.38 -5.54 -8.04
N PHE A 31 4.50 -4.92 -8.40
CA PHE A 31 5.23 -4.02 -7.51
C PHE A 31 5.03 -2.55 -7.89
N PRO A 32 4.76 -1.64 -6.94
CA PRO A 32 4.32 -1.88 -5.56
C PRO A 32 2.79 -2.10 -5.48
N SER A 33 2.30 -2.61 -4.34
CA SER A 33 0.85 -2.73 -4.09
C SER A 33 0.20 -1.35 -3.95
N GLY A 34 -0.57 -0.94 -4.98
CA GLY A 34 -1.28 0.34 -4.98
C GLY A 34 -2.33 0.46 -3.86
N HIS A 35 -3.05 -0.63 -3.57
CA HIS A 35 -4.02 -0.67 -2.47
C HIS A 35 -3.32 -0.44 -1.13
N THR A 36 -2.21 -1.14 -0.89
CA THR A 36 -1.44 -0.96 0.35
C THR A 36 -0.87 0.45 0.45
N GLY A 37 -0.27 0.98 -0.63
CA GLY A 37 0.30 2.32 -0.62
C GLY A 37 -0.71 3.43 -0.34
N SER A 38 -1.85 3.42 -1.02
CA SER A 38 -2.90 4.41 -0.80
C SER A 38 -3.49 4.31 0.61
N SER A 39 -3.74 3.10 1.11
CA SER A 39 -4.27 2.89 2.46
C SER A 39 -3.31 3.37 3.54
N PHE A 40 -2.01 3.08 3.42
CA PHE A 40 -1.01 3.56 4.38
C PHE A 40 -0.84 5.08 4.32
N ALA A 41 -0.87 5.68 3.12
CA ALA A 41 -0.81 7.13 2.99
C ALA A 41 -1.95 7.84 3.74
N VAL A 42 -3.20 7.40 3.52
CA VAL A 42 -4.38 7.95 4.19
C VAL A 42 -4.32 7.70 5.70
N ALA A 43 -4.00 6.48 6.13
CA ALA A 43 -3.95 6.13 7.54
C ALA A 43 -2.91 6.93 8.33
N VAL A 44 -1.73 7.16 7.74
CA VAL A 44 -0.67 7.97 8.37
C VAL A 44 -1.06 9.45 8.47
N VAL A 45 -1.70 10.00 7.43
CA VAL A 45 -2.24 11.37 7.48
C VAL A 45 -3.30 11.49 8.58
N MET A 46 -4.26 10.57 8.63
CA MET A 46 -5.29 10.55 9.68
C MET A 46 -4.69 10.39 11.08
N PHE A 47 -3.70 9.53 11.25
CA PHE A 47 -3.03 9.32 12.54
C PHE A 47 -2.28 10.55 13.07
N ARG A 48 -1.81 11.41 12.15
CA ARG A 48 -1.12 12.65 12.51
C ARG A 48 -2.05 13.85 12.64
N GLY A 49 -3.10 13.93 11.81
CA GLY A 49 -4.00 15.08 11.75
C GLY A 49 -5.28 14.96 12.60
N LEU A 50 -5.69 13.75 12.97
CA LEU A 50 -6.90 13.51 13.76
C LEU A 50 -6.58 12.95 15.16
N PRO A 51 -7.53 13.04 16.11
CA PRO A 51 -7.41 12.34 17.39
C PRO A 51 -7.08 10.85 17.23
N LYS A 52 -6.26 10.31 18.13
CA LYS A 52 -5.76 8.92 18.04
C LYS A 52 -6.86 7.85 17.96
N LYS A 53 -8.05 8.15 18.50
CA LYS A 53 -9.25 7.30 18.39
C LYS A 53 -9.69 7.02 16.94
N PHE A 54 -9.35 7.89 15.99
CA PHE A 54 -9.61 7.68 14.56
C PHE A 54 -8.37 7.23 13.79
N GLY A 55 -7.20 7.70 14.21
CA GLY A 55 -5.92 7.34 13.59
C GLY A 55 -5.52 5.87 13.76
N VAL A 56 -5.70 5.33 14.97
CA VAL A 56 -5.31 3.94 15.28
C VAL A 56 -6.15 2.94 14.49
N PRO A 57 -7.51 3.04 14.44
CA PRO A 57 -8.31 2.17 13.58
C PRO A 57 -7.94 2.27 12.10
N ALA A 58 -7.60 3.46 11.60
CA ALA A 58 -7.19 3.64 10.21
C ALA A 58 -5.89 2.89 9.88
N LEU A 59 -4.91 2.87 10.80
CA LEU A 59 -3.67 2.09 10.63
C LEU A 59 -3.94 0.58 10.65
N ILE A 60 -4.80 0.12 11.55
CA ILE A 60 -5.22 -1.29 11.59
C ILE A 60 -5.91 -1.68 10.27
N LEU A 61 -6.81 -0.84 9.77
CA LEU A 61 -7.48 -1.07 8.49
C LEU A 61 -6.48 -1.12 7.33
N ALA A 62 -5.50 -0.21 7.29
CA ALA A 62 -4.46 -0.22 6.26
C ALA A 62 -3.62 -1.51 6.29
N PHE A 63 -3.30 -2.01 7.48
CA PHE A 63 -2.64 -3.29 7.66
C PHE A 63 -3.51 -4.46 7.16
N LEU A 64 -4.79 -4.49 7.52
CA LEU A 64 -5.73 -5.52 7.05
C LEU A 64 -5.90 -5.50 5.53
N ILE A 65 -5.92 -4.32 4.91
CA ILE A 65 -5.93 -4.18 3.45
C ILE A 65 -4.64 -4.76 2.84
N GLY A 66 -3.48 -4.47 3.42
CA GLY A 66 -2.21 -5.07 3.00
C GLY A 66 -2.21 -6.59 3.10
N PHE A 67 -2.68 -7.13 4.23
CA PHE A 67 -2.81 -8.57 4.45
C PHE A 67 -3.77 -9.22 3.46
N SER A 68 -4.91 -8.57 3.16
CA SER A 68 -5.89 -9.09 2.19
C SER A 68 -5.25 -9.34 0.82
N ARG A 69 -4.25 -8.52 0.42
CA ARG A 69 -3.56 -8.65 -0.87
C ARG A 69 -2.61 -9.84 -0.93
N LEU A 70 -2.06 -10.25 0.21
CA LEU A 70 -1.30 -11.50 0.32
C LEU A 70 -2.26 -12.69 0.31
N TYR A 71 -3.36 -12.60 1.06
CA TYR A 71 -4.37 -13.65 1.16
C TYR A 71 -4.97 -14.03 -0.19
N VAL A 72 -5.28 -13.04 -1.04
CA VAL A 72 -5.82 -13.31 -2.37
C VAL A 72 -4.76 -13.74 -3.40
N GLY A 73 -3.48 -13.85 -3.01
CA GLY A 73 -2.41 -14.41 -3.85
C GLY A 73 -1.91 -13.50 -4.98
N VAL A 74 -2.24 -12.21 -4.95
CA VAL A 74 -1.98 -11.30 -6.09
C VAL A 74 -0.76 -10.38 -5.91
N HIS A 75 -0.13 -10.41 -4.74
CA HIS A 75 1.06 -9.62 -4.41
C HIS A 75 2.01 -10.43 -3.53
N TYR A 76 3.31 -10.20 -3.68
CA TYR A 76 4.32 -10.72 -2.76
C TYR A 76 4.35 -9.92 -1.45
N PRO A 77 4.83 -10.51 -0.33
CA PRO A 77 5.07 -9.78 0.91
C PRO A 77 5.92 -8.50 0.71
N SER A 78 6.90 -8.56 -0.18
CA SER A 78 7.73 -7.40 -0.55
C SER A 78 6.96 -6.31 -1.30
N ASP A 79 5.92 -6.65 -2.08
CA ASP A 79 5.09 -5.65 -2.77
C ASP A 79 4.21 -4.87 -1.79
N VAL A 80 3.75 -5.55 -0.73
CA VAL A 80 2.98 -4.95 0.37
C VAL A 80 3.88 -4.08 1.24
N LEU A 81 5.06 -4.56 1.62
CA LEU A 81 6.04 -3.76 2.37
C LEU A 81 6.48 -2.52 1.59
N GLY A 82 6.80 -2.67 0.30
CA GLY A 82 7.14 -1.54 -0.58
C GLY A 82 6.00 -0.53 -0.69
N GLY A 83 4.76 -1.00 -0.84
CA GLY A 83 3.57 -0.14 -0.82
C GLY A 83 3.44 0.65 0.49
N ALA A 84 3.55 -0.03 1.63
CA ALA A 84 3.43 0.59 2.96
C ALA A 84 4.51 1.65 3.21
N LEU A 85 5.77 1.37 2.84
CA LEU A 85 6.87 2.33 2.97
C LEU A 85 6.68 3.55 2.09
N ILE A 86 6.31 3.35 0.81
CA ILE A 86 6.05 4.45 -0.13
C ILE A 86 4.88 5.32 0.36
N GLY A 87 3.77 4.70 0.74
CA GLY A 87 2.58 5.40 1.23
C GLY A 87 2.88 6.24 2.49
N THR A 88 3.58 5.65 3.45
CA THR A 88 4.01 6.32 4.68
C THR A 88 4.97 7.48 4.37
N GLY A 89 5.98 7.26 3.51
CA GLY A 89 6.94 8.30 3.12
C GLY A 89 6.27 9.50 2.45
N ILE A 90 5.33 9.26 1.53
CA ILE A 90 4.55 10.32 0.89
C ILE A 90 3.74 11.10 1.93
N ALA A 91 3.04 10.43 2.84
CA ALA A 91 2.25 11.08 3.88
C ALA A 91 3.10 11.97 4.79
N LEU A 92 4.29 11.50 5.19
CA LEU A 92 5.23 12.29 6.00
C LEU A 92 5.78 13.50 5.25
N PHE A 93 6.15 13.31 3.98
CA PHE A 93 6.65 14.39 3.12
C PHE A 93 5.61 15.48 2.90
N VAL A 94 4.37 15.10 2.57
CA VAL A 94 3.25 16.04 2.42
C VAL A 94 2.96 16.76 3.74
N GLY A 95 2.95 16.04 4.85
CA GLY A 95 2.78 16.64 6.18
C GLY A 95 3.87 17.66 6.51
N TRP A 96 5.13 17.37 6.15
CA TRP A 96 6.25 18.29 6.34
C TRP A 96 6.15 19.56 5.49
N ILE A 97 5.79 19.44 4.20
CA ILE A 97 5.51 20.60 3.34
C ILE A 97 4.37 21.43 3.92
N GLY A 98 3.30 20.76 4.37
CA GLY A 98 2.15 21.40 5.00
C GLY A 98 2.56 22.23 6.21
N SER A 99 3.33 21.66 7.15
CA SER A 99 3.78 22.39 8.34
C SER A 99 4.64 23.63 8.02
N LYS A 100 5.41 23.60 6.94
CA LYS A 100 6.24 24.74 6.52
C LYS A 100 5.46 25.89 5.89
N LYS A 101 4.23 25.67 5.41
CA LYS A 101 3.40 26.72 4.82
C LYS A 101 2.58 27.52 5.84
N PHE A 102 2.51 27.05 7.09
CA PHE A 102 1.72 27.66 8.17
C PHE A 102 2.58 28.13 9.35
N THR A 103 3.91 28.18 9.18
CA THR A 103 4.87 28.85 10.08
C THR A 103 5.54 29.97 9.30
#